data_AF-A0A969D7L8-F1
#
_entry.id   AF-A0A969D7L8-F1
#
_cell.length_a   1.000
_cell.length_b   1.000
_cell.length_c   1.000
_cell.angle_alpha   90.00
_cell.angle_beta   90.00
_cell.angle_gamma   90.00
#
_symmetry.space_group_name_H-M   'P 1'
#
loop_
_entity.id
_entity.type
_entity.pdbx_description
1 polymer ?
#
loop_
_entity_poly.entity_id
_entity_poly.type
_entity_poly.pdbx_seq_one_letter_code
_entity_poly.pdbx_strand_id
1 'polypeptide(L)'
;KKEICGKLVGLSQFDSDKIGDWNKMTKEVQELQKQWEAVGPVPRSSSKETSRAFWSALKTFYSHKGKFFGKIDEERTANLKQKQELVEKAKSMIDSTDWEMAAEYYKDIQSQWKDIGPVPIKYKESIYEEFKQACDAFFENRRNRNKSVNQEYEQNLEKKLSLCERIKNLDRAQNVEESVAELKAIQQEFASIGFVPKNAINRVQSEFKTAVDTFFGRGQAEQRTVG
;
A
#
# COMPACT_ATOMS: atom_id res chain seq x y z
N LYS A 1 -51.53 20.61 22.97
CA LYS A 1 -50.32 21.46 23.17
C LYS A 1 -49.53 21.14 24.45
N LYS A 2 -50.13 21.14 25.65
CA LYS A 2 -49.38 20.80 26.89
C LYS A 2 -48.72 19.41 26.82
N GLU A 3 -49.44 18.39 26.35
CA GLU A 3 -48.89 17.04 26.19
C GLU A 3 -47.71 16.99 25.19
N ILE A 4 -47.87 17.61 24.02
CA ILE A 4 -46.82 17.71 22.99
C ILE A 4 -45.57 18.40 23.56
N CYS A 5 -45.77 19.49 24.31
CA CYS A 5 -44.69 20.19 25.00
C CYS A 5 -44.00 19.30 26.04
N GLY A 6 -44.76 18.56 26.85
CA GLY A 6 -44.20 17.61 27.83
C GLY A 6 -43.33 16.53 27.18
N LYS A 7 -43.79 15.93 26.08
CA LYS A 7 -42.99 14.97 25.29
C LYS A 7 -41.70 15.60 24.76
N LEU A 8 -41.78 16.80 24.19
CA LEU A 8 -40.59 17.50 23.66
C LEU A 8 -39.62 17.91 24.78
N VAL A 9 -40.12 18.32 25.95
CA VAL A 9 -39.27 18.63 27.12
C VAL A 9 -38.49 17.38 27.55
N GLY A 10 -39.12 16.21 27.57
CA GLY A 10 -38.42 14.94 27.83
C GLY A 10 -37.31 14.67 26.81
N LEU A 11 -37.61 14.84 25.52
CA LEU A 11 -36.63 14.67 24.43
C LEU A 11 -35.54 15.75 24.43
N SER A 12 -35.76 16.92 25.04
CA SER A 12 -34.76 17.99 25.07
C SER A 12 -33.48 17.63 25.83
N GLN A 13 -33.58 16.67 26.75
CA GLN A 13 -32.46 16.13 27.51
C GLN A 13 -31.84 14.89 26.86
N PHE A 14 -32.29 14.52 25.65
CA PHE A 14 -31.75 13.38 24.92
C PHE A 14 -30.25 13.57 24.64
N ASP A 15 -29.50 12.49 24.81
CA ASP A 15 -28.09 12.37 24.47
C ASP A 15 -27.77 10.93 24.01
N SER A 16 -26.82 10.77 23.10
CA SER A 16 -26.36 9.49 22.57
C SER A 16 -25.04 9.66 21.83
N ASP A 17 -24.23 8.61 21.82
CA ASP A 17 -22.99 8.50 21.03
C ASP A 17 -23.24 8.00 19.59
N LYS A 18 -24.46 7.60 19.24
CA LYS A 18 -24.80 7.02 17.95
C LYS A 18 -25.52 8.00 17.04
N ILE A 19 -24.98 8.18 15.83
CA ILE A 19 -25.62 8.95 14.75
C ILE A 19 -27.05 8.44 14.46
N GLY A 20 -27.25 7.11 14.52
CA GLY A 20 -28.55 6.49 14.29
C GLY A 20 -29.63 6.95 15.27
N ASP A 21 -29.28 7.08 16.55
CA ASP A 21 -30.24 7.47 17.58
C ASP A 21 -30.62 8.95 17.41
N TRP A 22 -29.65 9.82 17.13
CA TRP A 22 -29.91 11.22 16.79
C TRP A 22 -30.81 11.39 15.57
N ASN A 23 -30.63 10.56 14.54
CA ASN A 23 -31.48 10.58 13.35
C ASN A 23 -32.93 10.15 13.69
N LYS A 24 -33.09 9.11 14.52
CA LYS A 24 -34.41 8.66 14.99
C LYS A 24 -35.10 9.76 15.82
N MET A 25 -34.44 10.27 16.85
CA MET A 25 -35.00 11.30 17.73
C MET A 25 -35.29 12.61 16.98
N THR A 26 -34.49 12.96 15.98
CA THR A 26 -34.78 14.13 15.13
C THR A 26 -36.13 13.96 14.43
N LYS A 27 -36.46 12.77 13.91
CA LYS A 27 -37.75 12.51 13.27
C LYS A 27 -38.91 12.64 14.26
N GLU A 28 -38.75 12.12 15.48
CA GLU A 28 -39.75 12.25 16.54
C GLU A 28 -39.98 13.72 16.93
N VAL A 29 -38.90 14.49 17.09
CA VAL A 29 -38.98 15.94 17.37
C VAL A 29 -39.63 16.72 16.22
N GLN A 30 -39.35 16.36 14.96
CA GLN A 30 -40.02 16.96 13.79
C GLN A 30 -41.51 16.62 13.74
N GLU A 31 -41.89 15.41 14.12
CA GLU A 31 -43.29 15.01 14.18
C GLU A 31 -44.05 15.74 15.29
N LEU A 32 -43.44 15.91 16.47
CA LEU A 32 -44.01 16.74 17.55
C LEU A 32 -44.17 18.21 17.13
N GLN A 33 -43.25 18.75 16.32
CA GLN A 33 -43.39 20.10 15.74
C GLN A 33 -44.59 20.19 14.80
N LYS A 34 -44.75 19.23 13.87
CA LYS A 34 -45.92 19.20 12.98
C LYS A 34 -47.23 19.11 13.77
N GLN A 35 -47.29 18.24 14.77
CA GLN A 35 -48.45 18.12 15.65
C GLN A 35 -48.73 19.42 16.42
N TRP A 36 -47.68 20.11 16.87
CA TRP A 36 -47.81 21.40 17.56
C TRP A 36 -48.45 22.48 16.66
N GLU A 37 -48.03 22.54 15.40
CA GLU A 37 -48.55 23.46 14.39
C GLU A 37 -50.00 23.12 14.01
N ALA A 38 -50.32 21.84 13.79
CA ALA A 38 -51.64 21.36 13.42
C ALA A 38 -52.74 21.68 14.46
N VAL A 39 -52.39 21.78 15.75
CA VAL A 39 -53.36 22.12 16.82
C VAL A 39 -53.86 23.57 16.73
N GLY A 40 -53.18 24.46 16.00
CA GLY A 40 -53.64 25.85 15.83
C GLY A 40 -53.51 26.73 17.09
N PRO A 41 -54.10 27.94 17.11
CA PRO A 41 -53.99 28.87 18.24
C PRO A 41 -54.81 28.42 19.46
N VAL A 42 -54.18 28.40 20.64
CA VAL A 42 -54.81 28.01 21.93
C VAL A 42 -55.09 29.26 22.79
N PRO A 43 -56.16 29.33 23.59
CA PRO A 43 -56.54 30.51 24.40
C PRO A 43 -55.39 31.13 25.22
N ARG A 44 -55.34 32.47 25.24
CA ARG A 44 -54.16 33.29 25.62
C ARG A 44 -53.60 33.08 27.03
N SER A 45 -54.38 32.61 28.01
CA SER A 45 -53.95 32.54 29.42
C SER A 45 -53.06 31.32 29.75
N SER A 46 -53.26 30.17 29.10
CA SER A 46 -52.43 28.95 29.28
C SER A 46 -51.39 28.73 28.17
N SER A 47 -51.42 29.59 27.14
CA SER A 47 -50.68 29.40 25.88
C SER A 47 -49.24 29.92 25.92
N LYS A 48 -48.96 31.01 26.65
CA LYS A 48 -47.64 31.66 26.66
C LYS A 48 -46.54 30.79 27.30
N GLU A 49 -46.81 30.23 28.48
CA GLU A 49 -45.83 29.40 29.20
C GLU A 49 -45.56 28.09 28.45
N THR A 50 -46.62 27.40 28.00
CA THR A 50 -46.50 26.18 27.21
C THR A 50 -45.72 26.42 25.91
N SER A 51 -45.94 27.56 25.23
CA SER A 51 -45.20 27.90 24.00
C SER A 51 -43.74 28.22 24.29
N ARG A 52 -43.44 28.94 25.38
CA ARG A 52 -42.06 29.23 25.80
C ARG A 52 -41.31 27.93 26.11
N ALA A 53 -41.92 27.02 26.88
CA ALA A 53 -41.32 25.74 27.22
C ALA A 53 -41.07 24.88 25.97
N PHE A 54 -42.01 24.85 25.02
CA PHE A 54 -41.86 24.16 23.74
C PHE A 54 -40.64 24.65 22.95
N TRP A 55 -40.53 25.96 22.70
CA TRP A 55 -39.41 26.52 21.93
C TRP A 55 -38.07 26.40 22.67
N SER A 56 -38.08 26.48 24.01
CA SER A 56 -36.88 26.25 24.83
C SER A 56 -36.41 24.80 24.73
N ALA A 57 -37.32 23.83 24.81
CA ALA A 57 -37.03 22.42 24.65
C ALA A 57 -36.49 22.12 23.24
N LEU A 58 -37.10 22.74 22.21
CA LEU A 58 -36.65 22.61 20.83
C LEU A 58 -35.23 23.15 20.62
N LYS A 59 -34.96 24.35 21.13
CA LYS A 59 -33.63 24.97 21.09
C LYS A 59 -32.59 24.09 21.79
N THR A 60 -32.93 23.55 22.96
CA THR A 60 -32.06 22.68 23.75
C THR A 60 -31.71 21.40 22.98
N PHE A 61 -32.72 20.72 22.42
CA PHE A 61 -32.53 19.52 21.61
C PHE A 61 -31.58 19.77 20.42
N TYR A 62 -31.84 20.82 19.62
CA TYR A 62 -30.99 21.12 18.47
C TYR A 62 -29.59 21.62 18.86
N SER A 63 -29.45 22.27 20.01
CA SER A 63 -28.14 22.61 20.57
C SER A 63 -27.33 21.36 20.92
N HIS A 64 -27.95 20.35 21.56
CA HIS A 64 -27.27 19.09 21.87
C HIS A 64 -26.89 18.32 20.61
N LYS A 65 -27.82 18.24 19.64
CA LYS A 65 -27.56 17.67 18.31
C LYS A 65 -26.38 18.37 17.64
N GLY A 66 -26.36 19.71 17.63
CA GLY A 66 -25.28 20.50 17.04
C GLY A 66 -23.93 20.18 17.68
N LYS A 67 -23.87 20.08 19.02
CA LYS A 67 -22.65 19.67 19.73
C LYS A 67 -22.19 18.27 19.35
N PHE A 68 -23.11 17.31 19.27
CA PHE A 68 -22.79 15.93 18.90
C PHE A 68 -22.20 15.83 17.48
N PHE A 69 -22.88 16.41 16.48
CA PHE A 69 -22.38 16.38 15.10
C PHE A 69 -21.12 17.25 14.91
N GLY A 70 -20.96 18.32 15.69
CA GLY A 70 -19.73 19.11 15.72
C GLY A 70 -18.52 18.28 16.14
N LYS A 71 -18.62 17.50 17.22
CA LYS A 71 -17.55 16.58 17.65
C LYS A 71 -17.16 15.57 16.57
N ILE A 72 -18.15 14.98 15.89
CA ILE A 72 -17.90 14.04 14.80
C ILE A 72 -17.16 14.71 13.64
N ASP A 73 -17.50 15.96 13.31
CA ASP A 73 -16.85 16.68 12.23
C ASP A 73 -15.41 17.07 12.59
N GLU A 74 -15.17 17.45 13.85
CA GLU A 74 -13.83 17.67 14.40
C GLU A 74 -12.98 16.39 14.35
N GLU A 75 -13.51 15.25 14.80
CA GLU A 75 -12.85 13.94 14.73
C GLU A 75 -12.51 13.54 13.29
N ARG A 76 -13.47 13.70 12.36
CA ARG A 76 -13.24 13.42 10.94
C ARG A 76 -12.16 14.32 10.36
N THR A 77 -12.13 15.60 10.74
CA THR A 77 -11.11 16.55 10.31
C THR A 77 -9.73 16.16 10.85
N ALA A 78 -9.65 15.72 12.11
CA ALA A 78 -8.41 15.19 12.70
C ALA A 78 -7.93 13.92 11.98
N ASN A 79 -8.84 12.99 11.67
CA ASN A 79 -8.54 11.78 10.90
C ASN A 79 -8.04 12.10 9.48
N LEU A 80 -8.60 13.13 8.84
CA LEU A 80 -8.14 13.59 7.53
C LEU A 80 -6.68 14.06 7.60
N LYS A 81 -6.34 14.86 8.60
CA LYS A 81 -4.97 15.33 8.81
C LYS A 81 -4.00 14.17 9.02
N GLN A 82 -4.36 13.19 9.86
CA GLN A 82 -3.53 12.01 10.08
C GLN A 82 -3.33 11.20 8.78
N LYS A 83 -4.40 11.03 7.98
CA LYS A 83 -4.29 10.36 6.67
C LYS A 83 -3.42 11.13 5.68
N GLN A 84 -3.48 12.47 5.67
CA GLN A 84 -2.58 13.31 4.88
C GLN A 84 -1.11 13.12 5.30
N GLU A 85 -0.84 13.06 6.61
CA GLU A 85 0.51 12.79 7.10
C GLU A 85 1.02 11.41 6.66
N LEU A 86 0.17 10.38 6.65
CA LEU A 86 0.53 9.06 6.12
C LEU A 86 0.81 9.08 4.61
N VAL A 87 0.06 9.87 3.84
CA VAL A 87 0.30 10.05 2.41
C VAL A 87 1.67 10.69 2.15
N GLU A 88 2.01 11.75 2.88
CA GLU A 88 3.33 12.40 2.73
C GLU A 88 4.47 11.48 3.16
N LYS A 89 4.27 10.72 4.25
CA LYS A 89 5.18 9.64 4.67
C LYS A 89 5.37 8.60 3.58
N ALA A 90 4.29 8.14 2.94
CA ALA A 90 4.37 7.20 1.82
C ALA A 90 5.15 7.82 0.65
N LYS A 91 4.86 9.08 0.28
CA LYS A 91 5.55 9.77 -0.82
C LYS A 91 7.06 9.91 -0.58
N SER A 92 7.49 10.16 0.66
CA SER A 92 8.91 10.32 1.01
C SER A 92 9.78 9.06 0.77
N MET A 93 9.15 7.89 0.62
CA MET A 93 9.82 6.60 0.52
C MET A 93 9.66 5.92 -0.85
N ILE A 94 9.01 6.58 -1.82
CA ILE A 94 8.73 6.02 -3.16
C ILE A 94 10.01 5.61 -3.90
N ASP A 95 11.06 6.41 -3.76
CA ASP A 95 12.35 6.22 -4.45
C ASP A 95 13.39 5.50 -3.58
N SER A 96 12.99 4.97 -2.42
CA SER A 96 13.91 4.22 -1.55
C SER A 96 14.44 2.97 -2.26
N THR A 97 15.75 2.82 -2.24
CA THR A 97 16.45 1.64 -2.76
C THR A 97 16.73 0.58 -1.68
N ASP A 98 16.47 0.92 -0.42
CA ASP A 98 16.41 -0.05 0.68
C ASP A 98 15.00 -0.68 0.70
N TRP A 99 14.84 -1.69 -0.15
CA TRP A 99 13.55 -2.31 -0.45
C TRP A 99 12.94 -3.09 0.71
N GLU A 100 13.77 -3.66 1.60
CA GLU A 100 13.30 -4.41 2.76
C GLU A 100 12.80 -3.44 3.83
N MET A 101 13.60 -2.44 4.18
CA MET A 101 13.20 -1.41 5.14
C MET A 101 11.98 -0.64 4.64
N ALA A 102 11.97 -0.22 3.37
CA ALA A 102 10.83 0.46 2.80
C ALA A 102 9.58 -0.43 2.78
N ALA A 103 9.69 -1.73 2.45
CA ALA A 103 8.53 -2.62 2.48
C ALA A 103 7.92 -2.78 3.88
N GLU A 104 8.74 -2.87 4.93
CA GLU A 104 8.24 -2.87 6.32
C GLU A 104 7.61 -1.54 6.69
N TYR A 105 8.21 -0.42 6.28
CA TYR A 105 7.63 0.91 6.45
C TYR A 105 6.26 1.04 5.76
N TYR A 106 6.13 0.56 4.52
CA TYR A 106 4.84 0.56 3.79
C TYR A 106 3.78 -0.33 4.47
N LYS A 107 4.17 -1.44 5.11
CA LYS A 107 3.23 -2.25 5.90
C LYS A 107 2.72 -1.51 7.13
N ASP A 108 3.61 -0.83 7.85
CA ASP A 108 3.28 -0.04 9.04
C ASP A 108 2.30 1.09 8.71
N ILE A 109 2.60 1.92 7.70
CA ILE A 109 1.69 2.99 7.28
C ILE A 109 0.34 2.47 6.76
N GLN A 110 0.31 1.30 6.10
CA GLN A 110 -0.95 0.66 5.70
C GLN A 110 -1.76 0.15 6.90
N SER A 111 -1.10 -0.27 7.99
CA SER A 111 -1.77 -0.61 9.25
C SER A 111 -2.36 0.65 9.88
N GLN A 112 -1.55 1.69 10.08
CA GLN A 112 -1.98 2.97 10.65
C GLN A 112 -3.15 3.57 9.85
N TRP A 113 -3.11 3.47 8.52
CA TRP A 113 -4.19 3.93 7.65
C TRP A 113 -5.55 3.29 7.95
N LYS A 114 -5.55 1.98 8.25
CA LYS A 114 -6.77 1.22 8.56
C LYS A 114 -7.29 1.54 9.96
N ASP A 115 -6.39 1.84 10.89
CA ASP A 115 -6.73 2.19 12.26
C ASP A 115 -7.32 3.60 12.36
N ILE A 116 -6.97 4.50 11.43
CA ILE A 116 -7.58 5.83 11.36
C ILE A 116 -9.03 5.74 10.88
N GLY A 117 -9.92 6.32 11.67
CA GLY A 117 -11.36 6.36 11.44
C GLY A 117 -11.80 7.11 10.18
N PRO A 118 -13.12 7.39 10.09
CA PRO A 118 -13.70 8.04 8.92
C PRO A 118 -13.20 9.48 8.78
N VAL A 119 -13.15 9.96 7.54
CA VAL A 119 -12.83 11.35 7.18
C VAL A 119 -14.09 12.05 6.65
N PRO A 120 -14.08 13.38 6.41
CA PRO A 120 -15.22 14.05 5.81
C PRO A 120 -15.47 13.49 4.42
N ILE A 121 -16.74 13.27 4.07
CA ILE A 121 -17.17 12.58 2.84
C ILE A 121 -16.52 13.19 1.59
N LYS A 122 -16.38 14.52 1.57
CA LYS A 122 -15.75 15.29 0.49
C LYS A 122 -14.33 14.82 0.15
N TYR A 123 -13.56 14.37 1.14
CA TYR A 123 -12.14 14.01 0.98
C TYR A 123 -11.89 12.50 0.98
N LYS A 124 -12.94 11.69 1.23
CA LYS A 124 -12.80 10.24 1.43
C LYS A 124 -12.16 9.54 0.23
N GLU A 125 -12.59 9.89 -0.98
CA GLU A 125 -12.11 9.27 -2.21
C GLU A 125 -10.72 9.78 -2.57
N SER A 126 -10.54 11.10 -2.61
CA SER A 126 -9.26 11.72 -3.00
C SER A 126 -8.10 11.26 -2.13
N ILE A 127 -8.26 11.26 -0.79
CA ILE A 127 -7.18 10.88 0.12
C ILE A 127 -6.82 9.39 -0.02
N TYR A 128 -7.81 8.54 -0.28
CA TYR A 128 -7.59 7.12 -0.52
C TYR A 128 -6.86 6.86 -1.82
N GLU A 129 -7.22 7.55 -2.90
CA GLU A 129 -6.53 7.46 -4.18
C GLU A 129 -5.08 7.91 -4.07
N GLU A 130 -4.81 9.05 -3.40
CA GLU A 130 -3.44 9.53 -3.19
C GLU A 130 -2.59 8.52 -2.40
N PHE A 131 -3.14 7.95 -1.32
CA PHE A 131 -2.44 6.94 -0.53
C PHE A 131 -2.17 5.66 -1.34
N LYS A 132 -3.17 5.20 -2.09
CA LYS A 132 -3.06 4.02 -2.94
C LYS A 132 -2.00 4.22 -4.02
N GLN A 133 -2.02 5.36 -4.72
CA GLN A 133 -1.04 5.69 -5.75
C GLN A 133 0.39 5.70 -5.19
N ALA A 134 0.60 6.29 -4.00
CA ALA A 134 1.92 6.29 -3.37
C ALA A 134 2.41 4.87 -3.01
N CYS A 135 1.52 4.00 -2.54
CA CYS A 135 1.85 2.60 -2.27
C CYS A 135 2.14 1.82 -3.56
N ASP A 136 1.27 1.95 -4.56
CA ASP A 136 1.37 1.24 -5.84
C ASP A 136 2.67 1.61 -6.56
N ALA A 137 3.04 2.90 -6.58
CA ALA A 137 4.28 3.39 -7.18
C ALA A 137 5.54 2.71 -6.61
N PHE A 138 5.64 2.59 -5.28
CA PHE A 138 6.78 1.91 -4.65
C PHE A 138 6.84 0.42 -5.02
N PHE A 139 5.72 -0.30 -4.93
CA PHE A 139 5.71 -1.73 -5.24
C PHE A 139 5.92 -2.03 -6.73
N GLU A 140 5.48 -1.13 -7.61
CA GLU A 140 5.77 -1.18 -9.03
C GLU A 140 7.27 -0.94 -9.31
N ASN A 141 7.87 0.09 -8.71
CA ASN A 141 9.30 0.36 -8.80
C ASN A 141 10.14 -0.86 -8.36
N ARG A 142 9.78 -1.46 -7.22
CA ARG A 142 10.43 -2.68 -6.71
C ARG A 142 10.29 -3.85 -7.69
N ARG A 143 9.10 -4.05 -8.25
CA ARG A 143 8.83 -5.14 -9.20
C ARG A 143 9.64 -4.95 -10.49
N ASN A 144 9.67 -3.73 -11.02
CA ASN A 144 10.40 -3.39 -12.24
C ASN A 144 11.91 -3.58 -12.05
N ARG A 145 12.46 -3.17 -10.90
CA ARG A 145 13.87 -3.43 -10.57
C ARG A 145 14.17 -4.91 -10.48
N ASN A 146 13.36 -5.69 -9.76
CA ASN A 146 13.56 -7.14 -9.64
C ASN A 146 13.47 -7.85 -11.00
N LYS A 147 12.55 -7.41 -11.88
CA LYS A 147 12.45 -7.92 -13.24
C LYS A 147 13.72 -7.63 -14.05
N SER A 148 14.23 -6.40 -13.98
CA SER A 148 15.45 -6.01 -14.68
C SER A 148 16.67 -6.78 -14.19
N VAL A 149 16.82 -6.96 -12.87
CA VAL A 149 17.93 -7.73 -12.27
C VAL A 149 17.85 -9.20 -12.68
N ASN A 150 16.66 -9.80 -12.63
CA ASN A 150 16.48 -11.19 -13.08
C ASN A 150 16.81 -11.35 -14.57
N GLN A 151 16.40 -10.40 -15.41
CA GLN A 151 16.73 -10.44 -16.84
C GLN A 151 18.25 -10.33 -17.08
N GLU A 152 18.95 -9.47 -16.34
CA GLU A 152 20.42 -9.38 -16.38
C GLU A 152 21.06 -10.72 -16.00
N TYR A 153 20.53 -11.39 -14.99
CA TYR A 153 21.05 -12.69 -14.55
C TYR A 153 20.84 -13.77 -15.62
N GLU A 154 19.67 -13.81 -16.27
CA GLU A 154 19.42 -14.74 -17.39
C GLU A 154 20.37 -14.47 -18.57
N GLN A 155 20.63 -13.20 -18.91
CA GLN A 155 21.61 -12.86 -19.96
C GLN A 155 23.04 -13.28 -19.57
N ASN A 156 23.41 -13.10 -18.30
CA ASN A 156 24.71 -13.56 -17.79
C ASN A 156 24.83 -15.09 -17.84
N LEU A 157 23.73 -15.80 -17.56
CA LEU A 157 23.65 -17.26 -17.69
C LEU A 157 23.91 -17.69 -19.13
N GLU A 158 23.21 -17.11 -20.10
CA GLU A 158 23.39 -17.41 -21.52
C GLU A 158 24.85 -17.17 -21.98
N LYS A 159 25.44 -16.04 -21.61
CA LYS A 159 26.84 -15.72 -21.92
C LYS A 159 27.79 -16.77 -21.32
N LYS A 160 27.63 -17.09 -20.03
CA LYS A 160 28.48 -18.09 -19.37
C LYS A 160 28.37 -19.48 -20.00
N LEU A 161 27.16 -19.91 -20.40
CA LEU A 161 26.95 -21.17 -21.10
C LEU A 161 27.59 -21.15 -22.50
N SER A 162 27.47 -20.03 -23.23
CA SER A 162 28.14 -19.86 -24.53
C SER A 162 29.66 -19.97 -24.43
N LEU A 163 30.26 -19.44 -23.35
CA LEU A 163 31.69 -19.60 -23.07
C LEU A 163 32.07 -21.07 -22.81
N CYS A 164 31.24 -21.83 -22.08
CA CYS A 164 31.44 -23.26 -21.91
C CYS A 164 31.43 -24.02 -23.25
N GLU A 165 30.51 -23.67 -24.15
CA GLU A 165 30.45 -24.25 -25.51
C GLU A 165 31.67 -23.86 -26.36
N ARG A 166 32.13 -22.59 -26.29
CA ARG A 166 33.36 -22.16 -26.95
C ARG A 166 34.56 -23.00 -26.52
N ILE A 167 34.72 -23.28 -25.22
CA ILE A 167 35.79 -24.15 -24.70
C ILE A 167 35.71 -25.56 -25.29
N LYS A 168 34.50 -26.15 -25.36
CA LYS A 168 34.29 -27.51 -25.90
C LYS A 168 34.70 -27.63 -27.37
N ASN A 169 34.57 -26.55 -28.12
CA ASN A 169 34.86 -26.45 -29.55
C ASN A 169 36.30 -26.01 -29.87
N LEU A 170 37.14 -25.73 -28.86
CA LEU A 170 38.56 -25.47 -29.10
C LEU A 170 39.25 -26.73 -29.62
N ASP A 171 39.89 -26.62 -30.78
CA ASP A 171 40.70 -27.68 -31.37
C ASP A 171 42.18 -27.49 -31.02
N ARG A 172 42.58 -28.17 -29.94
CA ARG A 172 43.96 -28.15 -29.46
C ARG A 172 44.93 -28.80 -30.45
N ALA A 173 44.48 -29.78 -31.25
CA ALA A 173 45.35 -30.53 -32.16
C ALA A 173 45.81 -29.67 -33.34
N GLN A 174 45.00 -28.69 -33.74
CA GLN A 174 45.33 -27.77 -34.83
C GLN A 174 46.38 -26.72 -34.43
N ASN A 175 46.20 -26.05 -33.28
CA ASN A 175 47.14 -25.05 -32.78
C ASN A 175 47.06 -24.93 -31.25
N VAL A 176 48.07 -25.49 -30.56
CA VAL A 176 48.11 -25.54 -29.10
C VAL A 176 48.26 -24.15 -28.47
N GLU A 177 49.15 -23.31 -29.02
CA GLU A 177 49.45 -21.99 -28.44
C GLU A 177 48.23 -21.07 -28.51
N GLU A 178 47.59 -21.03 -29.68
CA GLU A 178 46.38 -20.24 -29.92
C GLU A 178 45.20 -20.74 -29.08
N SER A 179 44.98 -22.05 -29.01
CA SER A 179 43.91 -22.64 -28.19
C SER A 179 44.06 -22.36 -26.70
N VAL A 180 45.31 -22.36 -26.19
CA VAL A 180 45.58 -22.02 -24.78
C VAL A 180 45.41 -20.53 -24.51
N ALA A 181 45.77 -19.67 -25.46
CA ALA A 181 45.53 -18.23 -25.36
C ALA A 181 44.03 -17.90 -25.33
N GLU A 182 43.25 -18.52 -26.21
CA GLU A 182 41.78 -18.37 -26.27
C GLU A 182 41.11 -18.89 -25.00
N LEU A 183 41.53 -20.05 -24.47
CA LEU A 183 41.03 -20.55 -23.19
C LEU A 183 41.25 -19.55 -22.04
N LYS A 184 42.44 -18.91 -21.97
CA LYS A 184 42.73 -17.89 -20.96
C LYS A 184 41.82 -16.67 -21.11
N ALA A 185 41.57 -16.22 -22.35
CA ALA A 185 40.64 -15.13 -22.62
C ALA A 185 39.21 -15.49 -22.17
N ILE A 186 38.74 -16.70 -22.47
CA ILE A 186 37.43 -17.19 -22.04
C ILE A 186 37.34 -17.25 -20.50
N GLN A 187 38.39 -17.70 -19.80
CA GLN A 187 38.41 -17.73 -18.33
C GLN A 187 38.29 -16.33 -17.73
N GLN A 188 38.95 -15.33 -18.31
CA GLN A 188 38.84 -13.93 -17.89
C GLN A 188 37.44 -13.37 -18.16
N GLU A 189 36.86 -13.65 -19.33
CA GLU A 189 35.50 -13.23 -19.69
C GLU A 189 34.46 -13.88 -18.76
N PHE A 190 34.59 -15.17 -18.47
CA PHE A 190 33.69 -15.89 -17.58
C PHE A 190 33.72 -15.32 -16.15
N ALA A 191 34.91 -14.94 -15.67
CA ALA A 191 35.09 -14.34 -14.35
C ALA A 191 34.55 -12.89 -14.27
N SER A 192 34.56 -12.14 -15.38
CA SER A 192 34.06 -10.76 -15.43
C SER A 192 32.54 -10.68 -15.59
N ILE A 193 31.89 -11.70 -16.13
CA ILE A 193 30.43 -11.79 -16.18
C ILE A 193 29.88 -11.91 -14.75
N GLY A 194 28.91 -11.07 -14.43
CA GLY A 194 28.27 -10.98 -13.11
C GLY A 194 27.47 -12.22 -12.69
N PHE A 195 26.48 -12.00 -11.83
CA PHE A 195 25.69 -13.07 -11.24
C PHE A 195 24.75 -13.73 -12.26
N VAL A 196 24.43 -15.00 -11.99
CA VAL A 196 23.44 -15.80 -12.72
C VAL A 196 22.26 -16.13 -11.79
N PRO A 197 21.14 -16.66 -12.30
CA PRO A 197 20.01 -17.06 -11.45
C PRO A 197 20.47 -18.05 -10.38
N LYS A 198 19.95 -17.90 -9.15
CA LYS A 198 20.43 -18.69 -7.99
C LYS A 198 20.35 -20.20 -8.22
N ASN A 199 19.33 -20.67 -8.93
CA ASN A 199 19.13 -22.07 -9.31
C ASN A 199 20.12 -22.56 -10.39
N ALA A 200 20.78 -21.67 -11.13
CA ALA A 200 21.71 -22.00 -12.20
C ALA A 200 23.19 -21.97 -11.79
N ILE A 201 23.53 -21.42 -10.61
CA ILE A 201 24.91 -21.24 -10.13
C ILE A 201 25.71 -22.55 -10.22
N ASN A 202 25.20 -23.62 -9.59
CA ASN A 202 25.91 -24.91 -9.53
C ASN A 202 26.06 -25.55 -10.92
N ARG A 203 25.03 -25.42 -11.75
CA ARG A 203 25.04 -25.94 -13.13
C ARG A 203 26.14 -25.27 -13.95
N VAL A 204 26.16 -23.94 -13.97
CA VAL A 204 27.13 -23.15 -14.74
C VAL A 204 28.57 -23.45 -14.31
N GLN A 205 28.81 -23.54 -13.00
CA GLN A 205 30.13 -23.91 -12.47
C GLN A 205 30.56 -25.31 -12.88
N SER A 206 29.64 -26.28 -12.80
CA SER A 206 29.92 -27.68 -13.20
C SER A 206 30.21 -27.79 -14.69
N GLU A 207 29.42 -27.12 -15.54
CA GLU A 207 29.62 -27.13 -16.99
C GLU A 207 30.95 -26.48 -17.38
N PHE A 208 31.30 -25.35 -16.76
CA PHE A 208 32.58 -24.68 -17.01
C PHE A 208 33.77 -25.55 -16.60
N LYS A 209 33.74 -26.11 -15.39
CA LYS A 209 34.78 -27.03 -14.92
C LYS A 209 34.94 -28.21 -15.88
N THR A 210 33.84 -28.84 -16.26
CA THR A 210 33.85 -30.00 -17.16
C THR A 210 34.45 -29.64 -18.53
N ALA A 211 34.10 -28.46 -19.08
CA ALA A 211 34.63 -27.99 -20.36
C ALA A 211 36.16 -27.78 -20.28
N VAL A 212 36.65 -27.14 -19.22
CA VAL A 212 38.09 -26.93 -18.97
C VAL A 212 38.82 -28.25 -18.78
N ASP A 213 38.30 -29.15 -17.93
CA ASP A 213 38.89 -30.46 -17.67
C ASP A 213 38.99 -31.29 -18.97
N THR A 214 37.94 -31.24 -19.80
CA THR A 214 37.90 -31.91 -21.11
C THR A 214 38.98 -31.37 -22.05
N PHE A 215 39.14 -30.04 -22.12
CA PHE A 215 40.16 -29.41 -22.97
C PHE A 215 41.58 -29.87 -22.60
N PHE A 216 41.91 -29.94 -21.31
CA PHE A 216 43.23 -30.40 -20.86
C PHE A 216 43.39 -31.92 -20.97
N GLY A 217 42.33 -32.70 -20.73
CA GLY A 217 42.32 -34.15 -20.86
C GLY A 217 42.59 -34.64 -22.29
N ARG A 218 42.04 -33.96 -23.31
CA ARG A 218 42.28 -34.27 -24.74
C ARG A 218 43.77 -34.30 -25.08
N GLY A 219 44.54 -33.31 -24.65
CA GLY A 219 45.96 -33.27 -25.02
C GLY A 219 46.90 -34.17 -24.19
N GLN A 220 46.45 -34.80 -23.10
CA GLN A 220 47.23 -35.88 -22.46
C GLN A 220 47.08 -37.21 -23.23
N ALA A 221 45.93 -37.43 -23.86
CA ALA A 221 45.71 -38.58 -24.73
C ALA A 221 46.50 -38.43 -26.05
N GLU A 222 46.51 -37.24 -26.65
CA GLU A 222 47.21 -36.96 -27.92
C GLU A 222 48.75 -37.04 -27.79
N GLN A 223 49.34 -36.62 -26.67
CA GLN A 223 50.78 -36.77 -26.43
C GLN A 223 51.24 -38.23 -26.27
N ARG A 224 50.33 -39.16 -25.97
CA ARG A 224 50.63 -40.60 -25.86
C ARG A 224 50.53 -41.36 -27.18
N THR A 225 49.86 -40.79 -28.20
CA THR A 225 49.69 -41.42 -29.52
C THR A 225 50.77 -41.02 -30.53
N VAL A 226 51.57 -39.99 -30.23
CA VAL A 226 52.64 -39.46 -31.11
C VAL A 226 54.05 -39.78 -30.57
N GLY A 227 54.14 -40.55 -29.47
CA GLY A 227 55.39 -40.94 -28.81
C GLY A 227 55.83 -42.36 -29.11
#